data_AF-A0A1V3RQM6-F1
#
_entry.id   AF-A0A1V3RQM6-F1
#
_cell.length_a   1.000
_cell.length_b   1.000
_cell.length_c   1.000
_cell.angle_alpha   90.00
_cell.angle_beta   90.00
_cell.angle_gamma   90.00
#
_symmetry.space_group_name_H-M   'P 1'
#
loop_
_entity.id
_entity.type
_entity.pdbx_description
1 polymer ?
#
loop_
_entity_poly.entity_id
_entity_poly.type
_entity_poly.pdbx_seq_one_letter_code
_entity_poly.pdbx_strand_id
1 'polypeptide(L)'
;MYLALRRGAATDAKWLDHFFIWVIKERLVTDFPHAGIVIGDQLYHATARHGFCKTPYTPERWELWPLGDERDAEVQAKADALIARGTGYDFAELFDFTPLKWVVKVARKVPVLRHWLDNLLYCYQWCWLALTGCYPTRRVTAEMLLALYAQRLLDRLERAGK
;
A
#
# COMPACT_ATOMS: atom_id res chain seq x y z
N MET A 1 1.53 8.52 13.46
CA MET A 1 1.69 7.59 12.31
C MET A 1 2.89 7.90 11.40
N TYR A 2 3.41 6.87 10.71
CA TYR A 2 4.46 6.97 9.67
C TYR A 2 4.06 6.25 8.38
N LEU A 3 4.49 6.80 7.24
CA LEU A 3 4.58 6.05 5.98
C LEU A 3 5.88 5.23 6.05
N ALA A 4 5.77 3.92 5.92
CA ALA A 4 6.91 3.02 5.92
C ALA A 4 7.12 2.47 4.51
N LEU A 5 8.32 2.64 3.94
CA LEU A 5 8.71 2.05 2.66
C LEU A 5 9.92 1.14 2.86
N ARG A 6 9.96 0.00 2.17
CA ARG A 6 11.06 -0.96 2.27
C ARG A 6 11.76 -1.08 0.92
N ARG A 7 13.09 -0.90 0.89
CA ARG A 7 13.90 -1.03 -0.36
C ARG A 7 14.21 -2.46 -0.78
N GLY A 8 14.13 -3.39 0.16
CA GLY A 8 14.56 -4.77 -0.02
C GLY A 8 13.50 -5.80 0.35
N ALA A 9 13.94 -7.06 0.36
CA ALA A 9 13.13 -8.16 0.83
C ALA A 9 13.03 -8.17 2.36
N ALA A 10 11.98 -8.82 2.87
CA ALA A 10 11.88 -9.14 4.29
C ALA A 10 13.11 -9.96 4.74
N THR A 11 13.39 -9.97 6.03
CA THR A 11 14.48 -10.79 6.60
C THR A 11 14.25 -12.28 6.42
N ASP A 12 12.99 -12.71 6.41
CA ASP A 12 12.54 -14.09 6.20
C ASP A 12 12.14 -14.39 4.74
N ALA A 13 12.51 -13.51 3.81
CA ALA A 13 12.14 -13.64 2.40
C ALA A 13 12.72 -14.90 1.76
N LYS A 14 11.87 -15.60 1.01
CA LYS A 14 12.25 -16.75 0.18
C LYS A 14 12.61 -16.29 -1.22
N TRP A 15 13.20 -17.18 -2.01
CA TRP A 15 13.61 -16.88 -3.40
C TRP A 15 12.49 -16.30 -4.27
N LEU A 16 11.23 -16.78 -4.10
CA LEU A 16 10.06 -16.25 -4.80
C LEU A 16 9.76 -14.80 -4.42
N ASP A 17 9.99 -14.42 -3.17
CA ASP A 17 9.77 -13.04 -2.71
C ASP A 17 10.78 -12.10 -3.39
N HIS A 18 12.02 -12.55 -3.57
CA HIS A 18 13.03 -11.80 -4.32
C HIS A 18 12.65 -11.62 -5.80
N PHE A 19 12.11 -12.65 -6.44
CA PHE A 19 11.60 -12.55 -7.81
C PHE A 19 10.46 -11.54 -7.91
N PHE A 20 9.47 -11.63 -7.02
CA PHE A 20 8.35 -10.68 -7.02
C PHE A 20 8.80 -9.25 -6.73
N ILE A 21 9.74 -9.06 -5.81
CA ILE A 21 10.34 -7.74 -5.56
C ILE A 21 10.98 -7.18 -6.82
N TRP A 22 11.77 -7.99 -7.53
CA TRP A 22 12.38 -7.56 -8.78
C TRP A 22 11.33 -7.15 -9.81
N VAL A 23 10.28 -7.96 -10.01
CA VAL A 23 9.19 -7.60 -10.93
C VAL A 23 8.48 -6.31 -10.52
N ILE A 24 8.23 -6.08 -9.23
CA ILE A 24 7.61 -4.86 -8.73
C ILE A 24 8.48 -3.64 -9.02
N LYS A 25 9.78 -3.72 -8.71
CA LYS A 25 10.73 -2.64 -8.95
C LYS A 25 10.78 -2.24 -10.43
N GLU A 26 10.92 -3.23 -11.31
CA GLU A 26 10.95 -3.00 -12.76
C GLU A 26 9.62 -2.42 -13.27
N ARG A 27 8.49 -2.99 -12.82
CA ARG A 27 7.17 -2.63 -13.36
C ARG A 27 6.70 -1.25 -12.90
N LEU A 28 6.98 -0.91 -11.66
CA LEU A 28 6.57 0.35 -11.05
C LEU A 28 7.66 1.41 -11.12
N VAL A 29 8.86 1.05 -11.61
CA VAL A 29 10.03 1.92 -11.69
C VAL A 29 10.28 2.55 -10.32
N THR A 30 10.39 1.69 -9.30
CA THR A 30 10.50 2.10 -7.90
C THR A 30 11.63 1.38 -7.17
N ASP A 31 12.28 2.09 -6.26
CA ASP A 31 13.26 1.50 -5.34
C ASP A 31 12.61 0.77 -4.16
N PHE A 32 11.32 1.00 -3.93
CA PHE A 32 10.62 0.64 -2.69
C PHE A 32 9.54 -0.41 -2.94
N PRO A 33 9.86 -1.68 -3.17
CA PRO A 33 8.91 -2.73 -3.60
C PRO A 33 7.77 -3.03 -2.62
N HIS A 34 7.84 -2.48 -1.40
CA HIS A 34 6.80 -2.68 -0.41
C HIS A 34 6.58 -1.43 0.43
N ALA A 35 5.34 -1.24 0.85
CA ALA A 35 4.89 -0.09 1.63
C ALA A 35 3.89 -0.50 2.71
N GLY A 36 3.81 0.33 3.75
CA GLY A 36 2.81 0.19 4.79
C GLY A 36 2.68 1.47 5.60
N ILE A 37 1.78 1.41 6.57
CA ILE A 37 1.52 2.50 7.51
C ILE A 37 1.83 1.98 8.91
N VAL A 38 2.67 2.71 9.65
CA VAL A 38 3.01 2.39 11.04
C VAL A 38 2.23 3.30 11.98
N ILE A 39 1.48 2.71 12.90
CA ILE A 39 0.76 3.41 13.98
C ILE A 39 1.12 2.69 15.28
N GLY A 40 1.71 3.41 16.23
CA GLY A 40 2.29 2.80 17.43
C GLY A 40 3.37 1.78 17.08
N ASP A 41 3.21 0.55 17.57
CA ASP A 41 4.10 -0.60 17.33
C ASP A 41 3.59 -1.54 16.22
N GLN A 42 2.56 -1.15 15.46
CA GLN A 42 1.94 -1.98 14.44
C GLN A 42 2.22 -1.45 13.03
N LEU A 43 2.53 -2.37 12.13
CA LEU A 43 2.62 -2.17 10.69
C LEU A 43 1.36 -2.70 10.01
N TYR A 44 0.60 -1.81 9.38
CA TYR A 44 -0.54 -2.13 8.53
C TYR A 44 -0.10 -2.13 7.08
N HIS A 45 -0.20 -3.28 6.41
CA HIS A 45 0.25 -3.43 5.03
C HIS A 45 -0.53 -4.52 4.29
N ALA A 46 -0.39 -4.56 2.95
CA ALA A 46 -0.93 -5.63 2.14
C ALA A 46 0.20 -6.52 1.63
N THR A 47 0.09 -7.83 1.80
CA THR A 47 1.09 -8.79 1.31
C THR A 47 0.46 -9.83 0.40
N ALA A 48 1.22 -10.32 -0.58
CA ALA A 48 0.80 -11.38 -1.49
C ALA A 48 0.29 -12.64 -0.77
N ARG A 49 0.88 -12.97 0.39
CA ARG A 49 0.60 -14.20 1.14
C ARG A 49 -0.62 -14.08 2.06
N HIS A 50 -0.83 -12.92 2.67
CA HIS A 50 -1.81 -12.74 3.74
C HIS A 50 -2.91 -11.72 3.41
N GLY A 51 -2.89 -11.12 2.23
CA GLY A 51 -3.78 -10.00 1.92
C GLY A 51 -3.44 -8.79 2.79
N PHE A 52 -4.45 -7.99 3.11
CA PHE A 52 -4.31 -6.86 4.03
C PHE A 52 -4.28 -7.34 5.48
N CYS A 53 -3.20 -7.01 6.19
CA CYS A 53 -2.97 -7.48 7.54
C CYS A 53 -2.27 -6.42 8.41
N LYS A 54 -2.23 -6.69 9.72
CA LYS A 54 -1.37 -5.99 10.67
C LYS A 54 -0.35 -6.95 11.25
N THR A 55 0.87 -6.46 11.42
CA THR A 55 1.98 -7.20 12.01
C THR A 55 2.75 -6.30 12.98
N PRO A 56 3.47 -6.84 13.97
CA PRO A 56 4.39 -6.05 14.77
C PRO A 56 5.39 -5.33 13.87
N TYR A 57 5.54 -4.02 14.07
CA TYR A 57 6.51 -3.23 13.33
C TYR A 57 7.93 -3.59 13.81
N THR A 58 8.77 -4.01 12.87
CA THR A 58 10.20 -4.21 13.08
C THR A 58 10.94 -3.16 12.25
N PRO A 59 11.82 -2.35 12.85
CA PRO A 59 12.42 -1.20 12.15
C PRO A 59 13.44 -1.59 11.08
N GLU A 60 13.89 -2.84 11.05
CA GLU A 60 14.89 -3.29 10.09
C GLU A 60 14.39 -3.13 8.64
N ARG A 61 15.20 -2.47 7.79
CA ARG A 61 15.00 -2.24 6.35
C ARG A 61 13.85 -1.30 5.97
N TRP A 62 13.15 -0.71 6.93
CA TRP A 62 12.11 0.28 6.67
C TRP A 62 12.65 1.71 6.77
N GLU A 63 12.43 2.49 5.73
CA GLU A 63 12.53 3.94 5.80
C GLU A 63 11.18 4.51 6.22
N LEU A 64 11.21 5.47 7.14
CA LEU A 64 10.01 6.08 7.72
C LEU A 64 9.89 7.55 7.32
N TRP A 65 8.69 7.95 6.93
CA TRP A 65 8.31 9.36 6.72
C TRP A 65 7.20 9.74 7.71
N PRO A 66 7.44 10.71 8.62
CA PRO A 66 6.51 11.04 9.69
C PRO A 66 5.25 11.73 9.15
N LEU A 67 4.08 11.15 9.37
CA LEU A 67 2.81 11.68 8.86
C LEU A 67 2.07 12.57 9.86
N GLY A 68 2.50 12.63 11.12
CA GLY A 68 1.72 13.21 12.23
C GLY A 68 0.82 12.16 12.89
N ASP A 69 0.17 12.52 13.98
CA ASP A 69 -0.68 11.64 14.80
C ASP A 69 -2.18 12.00 14.73
N GLU A 70 -2.54 13.07 14.02
CA GLU A 70 -3.86 13.67 14.06
C GLU A 70 -4.97 12.75 13.52
N ARG A 71 -4.58 11.76 12.70
CA ARG A 71 -5.48 10.82 12.04
C ARG A 71 -5.23 9.36 12.42
N ASP A 72 -4.43 9.09 13.45
CA ASP A 72 -4.04 7.72 13.81
C ASP A 72 -5.27 6.85 14.10
N ALA A 73 -6.22 7.35 14.90
CA ALA A 73 -7.46 6.62 15.20
C ALA A 73 -8.34 6.37 13.97
N GLU A 74 -8.48 7.34 13.07
CA GLU A 74 -9.28 7.20 11.84
C GLU A 74 -8.68 6.15 10.89
N VAL A 75 -7.37 6.24 10.67
CA VAL A 75 -6.64 5.33 9.78
C VAL A 75 -6.61 3.92 10.37
N GLN A 76 -6.41 3.80 11.68
CA GLN A 76 -6.45 2.52 12.38
C GLN A 76 -7.82 1.85 12.27
N ALA A 77 -8.91 2.58 12.53
CA ALA A 77 -10.27 2.05 12.39
C ALA A 77 -10.55 1.55 10.95
N LYS A 78 -10.08 2.31 9.95
CA LYS A 78 -10.20 1.91 8.54
C LYS A 78 -9.38 0.65 8.23
N ALA A 79 -8.19 0.53 8.81
CA ALA A 79 -7.35 -0.65 8.67
C ALA A 79 -8.01 -1.89 9.31
N ASP A 80 -8.49 -1.78 10.55
CA ASP A 80 -9.15 -2.89 11.24
C ASP A 80 -10.41 -3.35 10.48
N ALA A 81 -11.16 -2.43 9.84
CA ALA A 81 -12.29 -2.79 8.96
C ALA A 81 -11.87 -3.50 7.65
N LEU A 82 -10.69 -3.19 7.09
CA LEU A 82 -10.11 -3.93 5.95
C LEU A 82 -9.65 -5.33 6.37
N ILE A 83 -9.11 -5.48 7.58
CA ILE A 83 -8.69 -6.78 8.13
C ILE A 83 -9.92 -7.64 8.41
N ALA A 84 -10.94 -7.10 9.09
CA ALA A 84 -12.15 -7.83 9.46
C ALA A 84 -12.93 -8.35 8.24
N ARG A 85 -12.90 -7.64 7.11
CA ARG A 85 -13.53 -8.09 5.86
C ARG A 85 -12.71 -9.14 5.11
N GLY A 86 -11.47 -9.41 5.52
CA GLY A 86 -10.56 -10.31 4.82
C GLY A 86 -10.09 -9.77 3.46
N THR A 87 -9.79 -8.47 3.36
CA THR A 87 -9.30 -7.85 2.12
C THR A 87 -8.10 -8.61 1.56
N GLY A 88 -8.23 -9.08 0.32
CA GLY A 88 -7.19 -9.84 -0.38
C GLY A 88 -6.11 -8.94 -0.99
N TYR A 89 -5.03 -9.56 -1.47
CA TYR A 89 -3.98 -8.82 -2.18
C TYR A 89 -4.33 -8.62 -3.66
N ASP A 90 -4.20 -7.38 -4.14
CA ASP A 90 -4.46 -7.07 -5.55
C ASP A 90 -3.22 -7.35 -6.42
N PHE A 91 -3.16 -8.57 -6.97
CA PHE A 91 -2.18 -8.95 -7.97
C PHE A 91 -2.50 -8.42 -9.37
N ALA A 92 -3.77 -8.12 -9.65
CA ALA A 92 -4.24 -7.77 -10.98
C ALA A 92 -3.74 -6.38 -11.40
N GLU A 93 -3.79 -5.41 -10.49
CA GLU A 93 -3.27 -4.06 -10.76
C GLU A 93 -1.73 -4.00 -10.76
N LEU A 94 -1.08 -4.93 -10.05
CA LEU A 94 0.38 -5.02 -9.97
C LEU A 94 0.99 -5.58 -11.26
N PHE A 95 0.43 -6.67 -11.80
CA PHE A 95 1.09 -7.42 -12.88
C PHE A 95 0.67 -7.04 -14.28
N ASP A 96 -0.48 -6.41 -14.49
CA ASP A 96 -0.87 -5.72 -15.73
C ASP A 96 -0.44 -6.37 -17.06
N PHE A 97 -0.41 -7.71 -17.13
CA PHE A 97 -0.10 -8.43 -18.35
C PHE A 97 -1.24 -8.18 -19.33
N THR A 98 -0.92 -7.82 -20.57
CA THR A 98 -1.90 -7.46 -21.62
C THR A 98 -3.05 -8.47 -21.79
N PRO A 99 -2.85 -9.81 -21.72
CA PRO A 99 -3.97 -10.76 -21.73
C PRO A 99 -4.77 -10.78 -20.42
N LEU A 100 -4.13 -10.59 -19.27
CA LEU A 100 -4.77 -10.56 -17.95
C LEU A 100 -5.67 -9.33 -17.78
N LYS A 101 -5.31 -8.19 -18.40
CA LYS A 101 -6.16 -6.98 -18.48
C LYS A 101 -7.54 -7.27 -19.07
N TRP A 102 -7.60 -8.08 -20.12
CA TRP A 102 -8.88 -8.43 -20.75
C TRP A 102 -9.72 -9.29 -19.81
N VAL A 103 -9.11 -10.29 -19.17
CA VAL A 103 -9.77 -11.14 -18.17
C VAL A 103 -10.30 -10.32 -16.99
N VAL A 104 -9.51 -9.40 -16.44
CA VAL A 104 -9.92 -8.52 -15.33
C VAL A 104 -11.05 -7.58 -15.78
N LYS A 105 -10.98 -7.04 -16.99
CA LYS A 105 -12.02 -6.17 -17.55
C LYS A 105 -13.34 -6.91 -17.75
N VAL A 106 -13.29 -8.17 -18.17
CA VAL A 106 -14.47 -9.05 -18.28
C VAL A 106 -14.99 -9.42 -16.90
N ALA A 107 -14.11 -9.79 -15.96
CA ALA A 107 -14.46 -10.14 -14.59
C ALA A 107 -15.15 -8.97 -13.86
N ARG A 108 -14.71 -7.73 -14.07
CA ARG A 108 -15.38 -6.51 -13.54
C ARG A 108 -16.79 -6.28 -14.07
N LYS A 109 -17.20 -6.93 -15.18
CA LYS A 109 -18.59 -6.88 -15.69
C LYS A 109 -19.51 -7.90 -15.03
N VAL A 110 -18.96 -8.92 -14.36
CA VAL A 110 -19.73 -9.95 -13.66
C VAL A 110 -19.89 -9.52 -12.20
N PRO A 111 -21.12 -9.31 -11.67
CA PRO A 111 -21.32 -8.71 -10.35
C PRO A 111 -20.57 -9.42 -9.20
N VAL A 112 -20.56 -10.75 -9.20
CA VAL A 112 -19.89 -11.57 -8.18
C VAL A 112 -18.37 -11.39 -8.23
N LEU A 113 -17.79 -11.40 -9.43
CA LEU A 113 -16.35 -11.23 -9.62
C LEU A 113 -15.92 -9.78 -9.40
N ARG A 114 -16.77 -8.81 -9.75
CA ARG A 114 -16.57 -7.40 -9.45
C ARG A 114 -16.49 -7.17 -7.94
N HIS A 115 -17.44 -7.70 -7.18
CA HIS A 115 -17.42 -7.58 -5.72
C HIS A 115 -16.15 -8.18 -5.11
N TRP A 116 -15.67 -9.29 -5.66
CA TRP A 116 -14.39 -9.88 -5.23
C TRP A 116 -13.18 -8.99 -5.56
N LEU A 117 -13.11 -8.44 -6.78
CA LEU A 117 -12.03 -7.54 -7.21
C LEU A 117 -12.01 -6.22 -6.44
N ASP A 118 -13.19 -5.67 -6.12
CA ASP A 118 -13.35 -4.44 -5.34
C ASP A 118 -12.93 -4.62 -3.86
N ASN A 119 -12.74 -5.88 -3.42
CA ASN A 119 -12.23 -6.25 -2.10
C ASN A 119 -10.72 -6.55 -2.07
N LEU A 120 -9.99 -6.24 -3.15
CA LEU A 120 -8.53 -6.40 -3.21
C LEU A 120 -7.82 -5.07 -2.99
N LEU A 121 -6.63 -5.14 -2.39
CA LEU A 121 -5.77 -3.99 -2.11
C LEU A 121 -4.30 -4.40 -2.20
N TYR A 122 -3.45 -3.63 -2.88
CA TYR A 122 -1.99 -3.76 -2.75
C TYR A 122 -1.38 -2.65 -1.88
N CYS A 123 -0.10 -2.82 -1.54
CA CYS A 123 0.57 -2.07 -0.48
C CYS A 123 0.53 -0.54 -0.66
N TYR A 124 0.71 -0.02 -1.89
CA TYR A 124 0.64 1.43 -2.11
C TYR A 124 -0.79 1.97 -2.15
N GLN A 125 -1.79 1.18 -2.58
CA GLN A 125 -3.20 1.62 -2.52
C GLN A 125 -3.65 1.79 -1.08
N TRP A 126 -3.21 0.89 -0.18
CA TRP A 126 -3.41 1.07 1.25
C TRP A 126 -2.86 2.41 1.73
N CYS A 127 -1.58 2.67 1.43
CA CYS A 127 -0.94 3.91 1.85
C CYS A 127 -1.63 5.14 1.27
N TRP A 128 -2.08 5.06 0.01
CA TRP A 128 -2.87 6.11 -0.63
C TRP A 128 -4.21 6.35 0.09
N LEU A 129 -4.93 5.28 0.44
CA LEU A 129 -6.19 5.34 1.15
C LEU A 129 -6.01 5.92 2.56
N ALA A 130 -4.97 5.51 3.27
CA ALA A 130 -4.62 6.05 4.59
C ALA A 130 -4.28 7.54 4.51
N LEU A 131 -3.45 7.93 3.53
CA LEU A 131 -3.07 9.32 3.32
C LEU A 131 -4.27 10.16 2.90
N THR A 132 -4.98 9.81 1.84
CA THR A 132 -5.99 10.68 1.21
C THR A 132 -7.41 10.50 1.72
N GLY A 133 -7.70 9.36 2.37
CA GLY A 133 -9.07 8.97 2.73
C GLY A 133 -9.86 8.32 1.60
N CYS A 134 -9.36 8.35 0.37
CA CYS A 134 -10.03 7.89 -0.85
C CYS A 134 -9.34 6.68 -1.47
N TYR A 135 -10.09 5.79 -2.12
CA TYR A 135 -9.49 4.74 -2.96
C TYR A 135 -8.85 5.36 -4.21
N PRO A 136 -7.68 4.89 -4.62
CA PRO A 136 -7.05 5.40 -5.84
C PRO A 136 -7.83 4.96 -7.08
N THR A 137 -7.98 5.87 -8.04
CA THR A 137 -8.63 5.59 -9.34
C THR A 137 -7.64 5.16 -10.42
N ARG A 138 -6.34 5.19 -10.09
CA ARG A 138 -5.22 4.84 -10.96
C ARG A 138 -4.17 4.10 -10.14
N ARG A 139 -3.22 3.45 -10.84
CA ARG A 139 -2.07 2.82 -10.20
C ARG A 139 -1.31 3.82 -9.33
N VAL A 140 -0.90 3.36 -8.15
CA VAL A 140 -0.10 4.11 -7.17
C VAL A 140 1.28 3.48 -7.09
N THR A 141 2.32 4.32 -7.08
CA THR A 141 3.72 3.92 -6.85
C THR A 141 4.24 4.54 -5.55
N ALA A 142 5.43 4.12 -5.10
CA ALA A 142 6.05 4.70 -3.92
C ALA A 142 6.36 6.19 -4.11
N GLU A 143 6.79 6.59 -5.30
CA GLU A 143 7.16 7.96 -5.67
C GLU A 143 5.94 8.88 -5.61
N MET A 144 4.76 8.39 -5.99
CA MET A 144 3.50 9.12 -5.81
C MET A 144 3.18 9.37 -4.34
N LEU A 145 3.46 8.40 -3.46
CA LEU A 145 3.27 8.55 -2.02
C LEU A 145 4.28 9.54 -1.43
N LEU A 146 5.53 9.49 -1.88
CA LEU A 146 6.58 10.43 -1.48
C LEU A 146 6.28 11.85 -1.94
N ALA A 147 5.78 12.04 -3.17
CA ALA A 147 5.34 13.34 -3.66
C ALA A 147 4.16 13.87 -2.84
N LEU A 148 3.18 13.02 -2.51
CA LEU A 148 2.05 13.40 -1.65
C LEU A 148 2.50 13.76 -0.23
N TYR A 149 3.47 13.04 0.32
CA TYR A 149 4.10 13.36 1.60
C TYR A 149 4.78 14.73 1.56
N ALA A 150 5.62 14.97 0.54
CA ALA A 150 6.34 16.22 0.38
C ALA A 150 5.39 17.43 0.27
N GLN A 151 4.31 17.30 -0.51
CA GLN A 151 3.29 18.35 -0.61
C GLN A 151 2.68 18.68 0.76
N ARG A 152 2.32 17.67 1.53
CA ARG A 152 1.75 17.87 2.87
C ARG A 152 2.71 18.51 3.85
N LEU A 153 3.99 18.17 3.76
CA LEU A 153 5.03 18.78 4.58
C LEU A 153 5.15 20.26 4.24
N LEU A 154 5.17 20.62 2.96
CA LEU A 154 5.18 22.02 2.52
C LEU A 154 3.95 22.79 3.06
N ASP A 155 2.75 22.23 2.89
CA ASP A 155 1.51 22.85 3.38
C ASP A 155 1.51 23.07 4.91
N ARG A 156 2.21 22.22 5.67
CA ARG A 156 2.38 22.36 7.12
C ARG A 156 3.38 23.46 7.46
N LEU A 157 4.51 23.50 6.76
CA LEU A 157 5.53 24.53 6.96
C LEU A 157 5.00 25.92 6.62
N GLU A 158 4.22 26.05 5.54
CA GLU A 158 3.56 27.32 5.18
C GLU A 158 2.54 27.79 6.22
N ARG A 159 1.88 26.85 6.92
CA ARG A 159 0.95 27.17 8.03
C ARG A 159 1.68 27.53 9.32
N ALA A 160 2.86 26.96 9.56
CA ALA A 160 3.66 27.22 10.77
C ALA A 160 4.51 28.49 10.66
N GLY A 161 4.82 28.96 9.44
CA GLY A 161 5.52 30.21 9.16
C GLY A 161 4.62 31.44 9.03
N LYS A 162 3.31 31.28 9.23
CA LYS A 162 2.32 32.36 9.40
C LYS A 162 1.92 32.45 10.87
#